data_AF-A0A0G4E5V4-F1
#
_entry.id   AF-A0A0G4E5V4-F1
#
_cell.length_a   1.000
_cell.length_b   1.000
_cell.length_c   1.000
_cell.angle_alpha   90.00
_cell.angle_beta   90.00
_cell.angle_gamma   90.00
#
_symmetry.space_group_name_H-M   'P 1'
#
loop_
_entity.id
_entity.type
_entity.pdbx_description
1 polymer ?
#
loop_
_entity_poly.entity_id
_entity_poly.type
_entity_poly.pdbx_seq_one_letter_code
_entity_poly.pdbx_strand_id
1 'polypeptide(L)'
;MRIIDRQAFLAIAGPVLYTKVRANCDPEESLWIKVGNAGDDDWCYDAIDASGALQCGGSEELADRIYAMTRDPSESCPMDYESTRRDGLHEGDEVKFVVFEKPDIERLSARINKLLAAMHS
;
A
#
# COMPACT_ATOMS: atom_id res chain seq x y z
N MET A 1 -0.97 -10.16 13.16
CA MET A 1 -1.89 -9.51 12.21
C MET A 1 -3.32 -9.77 12.68
N ARG A 2 -4.25 -8.86 12.37
CA ARG A 2 -5.66 -9.00 12.73
C ARG A 2 -6.57 -8.48 11.63
N ILE A 3 -7.74 -9.10 11.48
CA ILE A 3 -8.80 -8.60 10.60
C ILE A 3 -9.75 -7.73 11.44
N ILE A 4 -9.98 -6.50 11.01
CA ILE A 4 -10.86 -5.56 11.70
C ILE A 4 -11.88 -4.96 10.75
N ASP A 5 -13.00 -4.50 11.30
CA ASP A 5 -13.95 -3.71 10.53
C ASP A 5 -13.46 -2.28 10.32
N ARG A 6 -14.22 -1.54 9.51
CA ARG A 6 -13.94 -0.16 9.14
C ARG A 6 -13.87 0.78 10.35
N GLN A 7 -14.78 0.66 11.31
CA GLN A 7 -14.82 1.54 12.48
C GLN A 7 -13.57 1.36 13.34
N ALA A 8 -13.18 0.11 13.59
CA ALA A 8 -11.95 -0.20 14.30
C ALA A 8 -10.69 0.25 13.53
N PHE A 9 -10.70 0.21 12.19
CA PHE A 9 -9.59 0.71 11.36
C PHE A 9 -9.47 2.24 11.41
N LEU A 10 -10.58 2.96 11.29
CA LEU A 10 -10.62 4.43 11.37
C LEU A 10 -10.20 4.93 12.76
N ALA A 11 -10.50 4.17 13.83
CA ALA A 11 -10.08 4.49 15.19
C ALA A 11 -8.56 4.40 15.43
N ILE A 12 -7.78 3.80 14.51
CA ILE A 12 -6.32 3.75 14.62
C ILE A 12 -5.75 5.15 14.30
N ALA A 13 -5.23 5.85 15.31
CA ALA A 13 -4.74 7.22 15.16
C ALA A 13 -3.38 7.35 14.45
N GLY A 14 -2.59 6.28 14.41
CA GLY A 14 -1.22 6.31 13.89
C GLY A 14 -1.02 5.49 12.62
N PRO A 15 0.20 5.52 12.06
CA PRO A 15 0.50 4.78 10.85
C PRO A 15 0.34 3.28 11.03
N VAL A 16 -0.24 2.62 10.03
CA VAL A 16 -0.42 1.17 10.06
C VAL A 16 -0.35 0.57 8.67
N LEU A 17 0.42 -0.52 8.53
CA LEU A 17 0.43 -1.31 7.31
C LEU A 17 -0.85 -2.16 7.26
N TYR A 18 -1.55 -2.10 6.13
CA TYR A 18 -2.78 -2.83 5.92
C TYR A 18 -2.97 -3.28 4.47
N THR A 19 -3.88 -4.24 4.29
CA THR A 19 -4.59 -4.49 3.03
C THR A 19 -6.10 -4.56 3.30
N LYS A 20 -6.92 -4.28 2.29
CA LYS A 20 -8.36 -4.43 2.36
C LYS A 20 -8.73 -5.89 2.10
N VAL A 21 -9.86 -6.30 2.64
CA VAL A 21 -10.46 -7.60 2.39
C VAL A 21 -11.89 -7.34 1.96
N ARG A 22 -12.23 -7.76 0.74
CA ARG A 22 -13.57 -7.60 0.18
C ARG A 22 -14.53 -8.65 0.74
N ALA A 23 -15.83 -8.48 0.47
CA ALA A 23 -16.92 -9.30 1.02
C ALA A 23 -16.71 -10.83 0.90
N ASN A 24 -15.95 -11.31 -0.09
CA ASN A 24 -15.63 -12.73 -0.27
C ASN A 24 -14.44 -13.22 0.58
N CYS A 25 -14.02 -12.44 1.58
CA CYS A 25 -12.82 -12.71 2.40
C CYS A 25 -11.52 -12.77 1.57
N ASP A 26 -11.51 -12.11 0.41
CA ASP A 26 -10.36 -12.06 -0.49
C ASP A 26 -9.55 -10.79 -0.18
N PRO A 27 -8.30 -10.92 0.31
CA PRO A 27 -7.43 -9.78 0.53
C PRO A 27 -7.00 -9.17 -0.82
N GLU A 28 -7.03 -7.85 -0.91
CA GLU A 28 -6.45 -7.16 -2.06
C GLU A 28 -4.94 -7.40 -2.11
N GLU A 29 -4.40 -7.54 -3.33
CA GLU A 29 -2.99 -7.86 -3.56
C GLU A 29 -2.04 -6.75 -3.09
N SER A 30 -2.56 -5.53 -3.00
CA SER A 30 -1.81 -4.35 -2.63
C SER A 30 -1.67 -4.17 -1.13
N LEU A 31 -0.52 -3.59 -0.75
CA LEU A 31 -0.24 -3.17 0.62
C LEU A 31 -0.16 -1.65 0.68
N TRP A 32 -0.69 -1.10 1.76
CA TRP A 32 -0.71 0.33 2.00
C TRP A 32 -0.34 0.66 3.44
N ILE A 33 0.20 1.86 3.64
CA ILE A 33 0.41 2.43 4.96
C ILE A 33 -0.66 3.50 5.14
N LYS A 34 -1.61 3.28 6.04
CA LYS A 34 -2.50 4.37 6.49
C LYS A 34 -1.62 5.40 7.18
N VAL A 35 -1.69 6.68 6.80
CA VAL A 35 -0.91 7.75 7.45
C VAL A 35 -1.73 8.55 8.46
N GLY A 36 -3.06 8.60 8.28
CA GLY A 36 -3.97 9.32 9.15
C GLY A 36 -5.39 9.32 8.59
N ASN A 37 -6.34 9.90 9.33
CA ASN A 37 -7.71 10.08 8.86
C ASN A 37 -7.84 11.37 8.04
N ALA A 38 -8.76 11.39 7.09
CA ALA A 38 -9.06 12.51 6.20
C ALA A 38 -10.53 12.94 6.34
N GLY A 39 -10.98 13.10 7.58
CA GLY A 39 -12.38 13.26 7.95
C GLY A 39 -12.85 12.11 8.83
N ASP A 40 -14.16 11.95 8.98
CA ASP A 40 -14.75 10.93 9.85
C ASP A 40 -14.77 9.54 9.19
N ASP A 41 -14.82 9.52 7.85
CA ASP A 41 -15.08 8.32 7.05
C ASP A 41 -13.97 8.01 6.03
N ASP A 42 -12.96 8.87 5.96
CA ASP A 42 -11.89 8.78 4.97
C ASP A 42 -10.54 8.67 5.67
N TRP A 43 -9.57 8.14 4.96
CA TRP A 43 -8.19 8.10 5.42
C TRP A 43 -7.21 8.38 4.30
N CYS A 44 -6.04 8.84 4.69
CA CYS A 44 -4.91 8.98 3.81
C CYS A 44 -4.04 7.74 3.89
N TYR A 45 -3.44 7.34 2.77
CA TYR A 45 -2.55 6.20 2.70
C TYR A 45 -1.43 6.40 1.68
N ASP A 46 -0.28 5.78 1.95
CA ASP A 46 0.82 5.66 1.01
C ASP A 46 0.82 4.23 0.45
N ALA A 47 1.02 4.09 -0.86
CA ALA A 47 1.23 2.78 -1.47
C ALA A 47 2.68 2.35 -1.33
N ILE A 48 2.91 1.05 -1.18
CA ILE A 48 4.26 0.49 -1.13
C ILE A 48 4.60 -0.37 -2.36
N ASP A 49 3.69 -0.47 -3.33
CA ASP A 49 3.82 -1.27 -4.55
C ASP A 49 3.71 -0.42 -5.82
N ALA A 50 4.00 -1.06 -6.96
CA ALA A 50 4.00 -0.39 -8.26
C ALA A 50 2.61 0.14 -8.69
N SER A 51 1.51 -0.34 -8.08
CA SER A 51 0.15 0.12 -8.43
C SER A 51 -0.12 1.56 -7.99
N GLY A 52 0.61 2.05 -6.98
CA GLY A 52 0.38 3.36 -6.40
C GLY A 52 1.63 4.20 -6.10
N ALA A 53 2.81 3.58 -6.05
CA ALA A 53 4.05 4.26 -5.69
C ALA A 53 4.98 4.54 -6.88
N LEU A 54 4.58 4.29 -8.13
CA LEU A 54 5.38 4.75 -9.27
C LEU A 54 5.28 6.28 -9.39
N GLN A 55 6.43 6.94 -9.53
CA GLN A 55 6.48 8.39 -9.71
C GLN A 55 6.03 8.76 -11.14
N CYS A 56 4.75 9.03 -11.30
CA CYS A 56 4.13 9.42 -12.57
C CYS A 56 3.04 10.48 -12.35
N GLY A 57 2.90 11.42 -13.29
CA GLY A 57 1.91 12.50 -13.25
C GLY A 57 0.48 12.10 -13.58
N GLY A 58 0.23 10.82 -13.87
CA GLY A 58 -1.09 10.29 -14.17
C GLY A 58 -1.06 8.92 -14.84
N SER A 59 -2.25 8.39 -15.17
CA SER A 59 -2.40 7.05 -15.74
C SER A 59 -1.80 6.90 -17.14
N GLU A 60 -1.78 7.97 -17.93
CA GLU A 60 -1.17 7.96 -19.27
C GLU A 60 0.36 7.84 -19.19
N GLU A 61 1.00 8.68 -18.37
CA GLU A 61 2.45 8.59 -18.14
C GLU A 61 2.83 7.24 -17.50
N LEU A 62 2.01 6.72 -16.58
CA LEU A 62 2.20 5.39 -16.02
C LEU A 62 2.21 4.30 -17.10
N ALA A 63 1.22 4.34 -18.02
CA ALA A 63 1.13 3.37 -19.11
C ALA A 63 2.35 3.46 -20.04
N ASP A 64 2.78 4.67 -20.39
CA ASP A 64 3.96 4.89 -21.24
C ASP A 64 5.25 4.38 -20.58
N ARG A 65 5.44 4.65 -19.29
CA ARG A 65 6.60 4.17 -18.51
C ARG A 65 6.62 2.66 -18.41
N ILE A 66 5.48 2.04 -18.11
CA ILE A 66 5.37 0.57 -18.08
C ILE A 66 5.69 0.01 -19.46
N TYR A 67 5.11 0.57 -20.53
CA TYR A 67 5.38 0.13 -21.90
C TYR A 67 6.87 0.23 -22.25
N ALA A 68 7.54 1.33 -21.89
CA ALA A 68 8.97 1.50 -22.10
C ALA A 68 9.79 0.43 -21.35
N MET A 69 9.51 0.18 -20.07
CA MET A 69 10.18 -0.85 -19.26
C MET A 69 9.98 -2.28 -19.80
N THR A 70 8.88 -2.56 -20.52
CA THR A 70 8.72 -3.86 -21.18
C THR A 70 9.61 -4.05 -22.41
N ARG A 71 10.12 -2.96 -22.99
CA ARG A 71 10.93 -2.98 -24.22
C ARG A 71 12.41 -2.81 -23.97
N ASP A 72 12.78 -2.12 -22.88
CA ASP A 72 14.16 -1.87 -22.51
C ASP A 72 14.38 -2.28 -21.04
N PRO A 73 15.10 -3.39 -20.77
CA PRO A 73 15.41 -3.82 -19.41
C PRO A 73 16.29 -2.84 -18.60
N SER A 74 16.87 -1.84 -19.25
CA SER A 74 17.65 -0.78 -18.59
C SER A 74 16.79 0.43 -18.20
N GLU A 75 15.57 0.55 -18.74
CA GLU A 75 14.62 1.58 -18.31
C GLU A 75 14.18 1.28 -16.87
N SER A 76 14.16 2.31 -16.04
CA SER A 76 13.69 2.22 -14.66
C SER A 76 12.83 3.42 -14.32
N CYS A 77 11.83 3.19 -13.47
CA CYS A 77 10.97 4.25 -12.97
C CYS A 77 11.16 4.35 -11.45
N PRO A 78 11.48 5.54 -10.90
CA PRO A 78 11.62 5.72 -9.47
C PRO A 78 10.29 5.49 -8.75
N MET A 79 10.39 4.97 -7.53
CA MET A 79 9.27 4.79 -6.63
C MET A 79 9.16 6.01 -5.71
N ASP A 80 7.96 6.56 -5.59
CA ASP A 80 7.54 7.59 -4.64
C ASP A 80 6.70 6.94 -3.52
N TYR A 81 7.38 6.57 -2.43
CA TYR A 81 6.76 5.99 -1.24
C TYR A 81 6.14 7.02 -0.30
N GLU A 82 6.28 8.32 -0.60
CA GLU A 82 5.71 9.43 0.19
C GLU A 82 4.49 10.05 -0.52
N SER A 83 4.05 9.43 -1.62
CA SER A 83 2.88 9.86 -2.39
C SER A 83 1.57 9.52 -1.68
N THR A 84 1.15 10.43 -0.80
CA THR A 84 -0.08 10.24 -0.03
C THR A 84 -1.33 10.39 -0.90
N ARG A 85 -2.16 9.35 -0.88
CA ARG A 85 -3.46 9.27 -1.53
C ARG A 85 -4.57 9.30 -0.48
N ARG A 86 -5.79 9.63 -0.91
CA ARG A 86 -6.99 9.59 -0.07
C ARG A 86 -7.87 8.43 -0.52
N ASP A 87 -8.34 7.67 0.45
CA ASP A 87 -9.41 6.70 0.27
C ASP A 87 -10.63 7.15 1.07
N GLY A 88 -11.78 7.11 0.39
CA GLY A 88 -13.09 7.39 0.96
C GLY A 88 -14.09 6.38 0.41
N LEU A 89 -13.89 5.12 0.77
CA LEU A 89 -14.76 4.03 0.35
C LEU A 89 -16.19 4.23 0.89
N HIS A 90 -17.12 4.41 -0.05
CA HIS A 90 -18.56 4.22 0.15
C HIS A 90 -18.98 2.76 -0.09
N GLU A 91 -18.03 1.84 -0.27
CA GLU A 91 -18.31 0.41 -0.20
C GLU A 91 -18.76 0.13 1.23
N GLY A 92 -19.97 -0.40 1.39
CA GLY A 92 -20.64 -0.53 2.69
C GLY A 92 -19.86 -1.36 3.71
N ASP A 93 -20.49 -1.64 4.86
CA ASP A 93 -19.90 -2.27 6.06
C ASP A 93 -19.24 -3.66 5.85
N GLU A 94 -19.25 -4.17 4.62
CA GLU A 94 -18.70 -5.45 4.19
C GLU A 94 -17.18 -5.43 4.00
N VAL A 95 -16.55 -4.27 3.78
CA VAL A 95 -15.09 -4.17 3.67
C VAL A 95 -14.45 -4.37 5.04
N LYS A 96 -13.50 -5.30 5.12
CA LYS A 96 -12.64 -5.52 6.30
C LYS A 96 -11.20 -5.13 5.98
N PHE A 97 -10.38 -5.01 7.02
CA PHE A 97 -8.98 -4.61 6.91
C PHE A 97 -8.10 -5.63 7.61
N VAL A 98 -7.10 -6.15 6.91
CA VAL A 98 -6.00 -6.89 7.54
C VAL A 98 -4.98 -5.87 7.99
N VAL A 99 -4.83 -5.71 9.30
CA VAL A 99 -3.84 -4.84 9.92
C VAL A 99 -2.66 -5.68 10.41
N PHE A 100 -1.47 -5.30 9.97
CA PHE A 100 -0.21 -5.92 10.39
C PHE A 100 0.20 -5.34 11.75
N GLU A 101 0.60 -6.22 12.65
CA GLU A 101 1.02 -5.84 13.99
C GLU A 101 2.54 -5.72 14.04
N LYS A 102 3.07 -5.07 15.09
CA LYS A 102 4.52 -4.82 15.23
C LYS A 102 5.40 -6.07 14.95
N PRO A 103 5.11 -7.28 15.48
CA PRO A 103 5.92 -8.45 15.19
C PRO A 103 5.88 -8.89 13.71
N ASP A 104 4.82 -8.56 12.97
CA ASP A 104 4.74 -8.82 11.53
C ASP A 104 5.66 -7.87 10.76
N ILE A 105 5.64 -6.58 11.13
CA ILE A 105 6.49 -5.54 10.53
C ILE A 105 7.98 -5.80 10.80
N GLU A 106 8.34 -6.20 12.01
CA GLU A 106 9.72 -6.55 12.36
C GLU A 106 10.23 -7.73 11.52
N ARG A 107 9.39 -8.74 11.30
CA ARG A 107 9.73 -9.90 10.44
C ARG A 107 9.84 -9.51 8.97
N LEU A 108 8.97 -8.64 8.47
CA LEU A 108 9.03 -8.10 7.12
C LEU A 108 10.30 -7.27 6.91
N SER A 109 10.59 -6.35 7.84
CA SER A 109 11.81 -5.52 7.81
C SER A 109 13.07 -6.38 7.81
N ALA A 110 13.13 -7.44 8.64
CA ALA A 110 14.26 -8.37 8.62
C ALA A 110 14.44 -9.08 7.27
N ARG A 111 13.35 -9.39 6.55
CA ARG A 111 13.42 -9.97 5.20
C ARG A 111 13.90 -8.95 4.16
N ILE A 112 13.38 -7.72 4.20
CA ILE A 112 13.80 -6.64 3.30
C ILE A 112 15.29 -6.32 3.51
N ASN A 113 15.75 -6.21 4.76
CA ASN A 113 17.15 -5.95 5.07
C ASN A 113 18.09 -7.06 4.56
N LYS A 114 17.65 -8.33 4.62
CA LYS A 114 18.40 -9.45 4.02
C LYS A 114 18.48 -9.32 2.49
N LEU A 115 17.39 -8.93 1.84
CA LEU A 115 17.38 -8.69 0.40
C LEU A 115 18.34 -7.55 0.02
N LEU A 116 18.29 -6.43 0.73
CA LEU A 116 19.20 -5.30 0.51
C LEU A 116 20.67 -5.72 0.62
N ALA A 117 21.01 -6.50 1.65
CA ALA A 117 22.37 -7.00 1.82
C ALA A 117 22.85 -7.88 0.65
N ALA A 118 21.94 -8.61 -0.01
CA ALA A 118 22.25 -9.47 -1.16
C ALA A 118 22.28 -8.72 -2.51
N MET A 119 21.68 -7.52 -2.60
CA MET A 119 21.73 -6.70 -3.81
C MET A 119 23.05 -5.92 -3.96
N HIS A 120 23.78 -5.76 -2.86
CA HIS A 120 25.09 -5.08 -2.83
C HIS A 120 26.28 -6.04 -2.91
N SER A 121 26.04 -7.33 -3.16
CA SER A 121 27.06 -8.37 -3.38
C SER A 121 27.09 -8.78 -4.85
#